data_AF-A0A4Y4D9D2-F1
#
_entry.id   AF-A0A4Y4D9D2-F1
#
_cell.length_a   1.000
_cell.length_b   1.000
_cell.length_c   1.000
_cell.angle_alpha   90.00
_cell.angle_beta   90.00
_cell.angle_gamma   90.00
#
_symmetry.space_group_name_H-M   'P 1'
#
loop_
_entity.id
_entity.type
_entity.pdbx_description
1 polymer ?
#
loop_
_entity_poly.entity_id
_entity_poly.type
_entity_poly.pdbx_seq_one_letter_code
_entity_poly.pdbx_strand_id
1 'polypeptide(L)' 'MVQDSGVVITMGCGHACPVYPGKRYLDWGTADPSEENLQGVRGIVDTIDARAEALWDQIRN' A
#
# COMPACT_ATOMS: atom_id res chain seq x y z
N MET A 1 -9.57 1.56 13.74
CA MET A 1 -8.32 0.75 13.56
C MET A 1 -8.50 -0.20 12.38
N VAL A 2 -7.58 -1.14 12.07
CA VAL A 2 -7.69 -2.10 10.92
C VAL A 2 -9.05 -2.83 10.88
N GLN A 3 -9.65 -3.05 12.05
CA GLN A 3 -10.99 -3.65 12.20
C GLN A 3 -12.11 -2.86 11.49
N ASP A 4 -11.94 -1.54 11.33
CA ASP A 4 -12.93 -0.64 10.71
C ASP A 4 -12.61 -0.35 9.24
N SER A 5 -11.47 -0.83 8.73
CA SER A 5 -11.05 -0.62 7.35
C SER A 5 -11.81 -1.53 6.38
N GLY A 6 -12.07 -1.08 5.15
CA GLY A 6 -12.58 -1.93 4.07
C GLY A 6 -11.47 -2.65 3.27
N VAL A 7 -10.34 -1.97 3.10
CA VAL A 7 -9.15 -2.45 2.39
C VAL A 7 -7.92 -2.22 3.28
N VAL A 8 -7.01 -3.18 3.31
CA VAL A 8 -5.72 -3.10 3.99
C VAL A 8 -4.62 -3.26 2.94
N ILE A 9 -3.69 -2.32 2.89
CA ILE A 9 -2.60 -2.31 1.91
C ILE A 9 -1.29 -2.50 2.67
N THR A 10 -0.48 -3.47 2.25
CA THR A 10 0.88 -3.67 2.77
C THR A 10 1.89 -3.22 1.73
N MET A 11 2.93 -2.52 2.18
CA MET A 11 4.00 -1.98 1.34
C MET A 11 5.36 -2.55 1.78
N GLY A 12 5.41 -3.87 2.06
CA GLY A 12 6.68 -4.57 2.31
C GLY A 12 7.34 -4.36 3.68
N CYS A 13 6.60 -4.30 4.79
CA CYS A 13 7.22 -4.04 6.11
C CYS A 13 7.89 -5.26 6.78
N GLY A 14 7.87 -6.45 6.16
CA GLY A 14 8.43 -7.69 6.72
C GLY A 14 7.76 -8.19 8.02
N HIS A 15 6.86 -7.41 8.62
CA HIS A 15 6.07 -7.78 9.79
C HIS A 15 4.67 -8.21 9.33
N ALA A 16 4.29 -9.43 9.68
CA ALA A 16 2.94 -9.91 9.46
C ALA A 16 1.96 -9.14 10.35
N CYS A 17 1.17 -8.23 9.76
CA CYS A 17 -0.01 -7.72 10.42
C CYS A 17 -1.01 -8.89 10.65
N PRO A 18 -1.72 -8.93 11.79
CA PRO A 18 -2.77 -9.92 12.00
C PRO A 18 -3.80 -9.86 10.87
N VAL A 19 -4.16 -11.01 10.29
CA VAL A 19 -5.16 -11.09 9.23
C VAL A 19 -6.57 -11.10 9.85
N TYR A 20 -7.32 -10.04 9.58
CA TYR A 20 -8.73 -9.92 9.95
C TYR A 20 -9.66 -10.48 8.86
N PRO A 21 -10.63 -11.34 9.21
CA PRO A 21 -11.60 -11.89 8.24
C PRO A 21 -12.45 -10.82 7.57
N GLY A 22 -12.83 -11.05 6.32
CA GLY A 22 -13.73 -10.17 5.56
C GLY A 22 -13.11 -8.84 5.09
N LYS A 23 -11.78 -8.68 5.21
CA LYS A 23 -11.05 -7.51 4.70
C LYS A 23 -10.37 -7.84 3.38
N ARG A 24 -10.33 -6.87 2.47
CA ARG A 24 -9.56 -6.99 1.22
C ARG A 24 -8.12 -6.61 1.49
N TYR A 25 -7.20 -7.55 1.34
CA TYR A 25 -5.76 -7.30 1.47
C TYR A 25 -5.13 -7.10 0.09
N LEU A 26 -4.33 -6.05 -0.05
CA LEU A 26 -3.51 -5.79 -1.22
C LEU A 26 -2.06 -5.71 -0.77
N ASP A 27 -1.18 -6.45 -1.44
CA ASP A 27 0.25 -6.28 -1.28
C ASP A 27 0.78 -5.50 -2.47
N TRP A 28 1.36 -4.34 -2.20
CA TRP A 28 1.93 -3.49 -3.22
C TRP A 28 3.43 -3.71 -3.39
N GLY A 29 4.12 -4.39 -2.47
CA GLY A 29 5.55 -4.71 -2.61
C GLY A 29 6.35 -3.49 -3.08
N THR A 30 6.61 -2.56 -2.17
CA THR A 30 7.34 -1.32 -2.47
C THR A 30 8.77 -1.43 -1.98
N ALA A 31 9.74 -0.85 -2.71
CA ALA A 31 11.13 -0.77 -2.24
C ALA A 31 11.21 0.03 -0.92
N ASP A 32 12.17 -0.30 -0.07
CA ASP A 32 12.39 0.42 1.20
C ASP A 32 12.95 1.81 0.87
N PRO A 33 12.20 2.90 1.18
CA PRO A 33 12.69 4.26 0.94
C PRO A 33 14.01 4.58 1.65
N SER A 34 14.33 3.86 2.73
CA SER A 34 15.55 4.04 3.53
C SER A 34 16.80 3.52 2.81
N GLU A 35 16.63 2.63 1.82
CA GLU A 35 17.69 2.07 1.00
C GLU A 35 17.91 2.86 -0.30
N GLU A 36 17.07 3.86 -0.57
CA GLU A 36 17.05 4.61 -1.82
C GLU A 36 17.64 6.02 -1.69
N ASN A 37 18.09 6.56 -2.82
CA ASN A 37 18.44 7.99 -2.92
C ASN A 37 17.17 8.84 -3.18
N LEU A 38 17.31 10.17 -3.19
CA LEU A 38 16.16 11.08 -3.37
C LEU A 38 15.36 10.84 -4.66
N GLN A 39 16.02 10.40 -5.74
CA GLN A 39 15.34 10.05 -6.99
C GLN A 39 14.53 8.76 -6.83
N GLY A 40 15.12 7.74 -6.19
CA GLY A 40 14.43 6.47 -5.89
C GLY A 40 13.19 6.69 -5.01
N VAL A 41 13.32 7.51 -3.96
CA VAL A 41 12.20 7.89 -3.08
C VAL A 41 11.07 8.59 -3.86
N ARG A 42 11.40 9.50 -4.78
CA ARG A 42 10.38 10.13 -5.64
C ARG A 42 9.67 9.12 -6.51
N GLY A 43 10.40 8.19 -7.14
CA GLY A 43 9.81 7.12 -7.93
C GLY A 43 8.90 6.19 -7.11
N ILE A 44 9.24 5.93 -5.84
CA ILE A 44 8.38 5.20 -4.90
C ILE A 44 7.07 5.97 -4.67
N VAL A 45 7.15 7.27 -4.38
CA VAL A 45 5.97 8.12 -4.17
C VAL A 45 5.08 8.13 -5.41
N ASP A 46 5.66 8.35 -6.60
CA ASP A 46 4.92 8.37 -7.87
C ASP A 46 4.20 7.02 -8.12
N THR A 47 4.86 5.91 -7.77
CA THR A 47 4.27 4.57 -7.89
C THR A 47 3.10 4.36 -6.92
N ILE A 48 3.24 4.82 -5.68
CA ILE A 48 2.16 4.73 -4.67
C ILE A 48 0.97 5.59 -5.09
N ASP A 49 1.22 6.80 -5.60
CA ASP A 49 0.19 7.76 -6.00
C ASP A 49 -0.67 7.18 -7.14
N ALA A 50 -0.03 6.70 -8.22
CA ALA A 50 -0.73 6.07 -9.33
C ALA A 50 -1.58 4.85 -8.91
N ARG A 51 -1.09 4.05 -7.94
CA ARG A 51 -1.85 2.90 -7.42
C ARG A 51 -3.02 3.32 -6.54
N ALA A 52 -2.85 4.39 -5.76
CA ALA A 52 -3.91 4.95 -4.93
C ALA A 52 -5.04 5.52 -5.79
N GLU A 53 -4.71 6.24 -6.87
CA GLU A 53 -5.69 6.74 -7.85
C GLU A 53 -6.46 5.59 -8.50
N ALA A 54 -5.75 4.58 -9.01
CA ALA A 54 -6.38 3.41 -9.63
C ALA A 54 -7.28 2.64 -8.64
N LEU A 55 -6.87 2.55 -7.37
CA LEU A 55 -7.68 1.93 -6.32
C LEU A 55 -8.93 2.76 -6.00
N TRP A 56 -8.79 4.08 -5.94
CA TRP A 56 -9.90 4.99 -5.70
C TRP A 56 -10.98 4.86 -6.77
N ASP A 57 -10.58 4.80 -8.04
CA ASP A 57 -11.51 4.60 -9.16
C ASP A 57 -12.25 3.26 -9.07
N GLN A 58 -11.60 2.21 -8.58
CA GLN A 58 -12.26 0.91 -8.35
C GLN A 58 -13.27 0.93 -7.21
N ILE A 59 -13.05 1.74 -6.16
CA ILE A 59 -13.90 1.79 -4.97
C ILE A 59 -15.09 2.73 -5.17
N ARG A 60 -14.92 3.78 -5.98
CA ARG A 60 -15.97 4.77 -6.27
C ARG A 60 -17.09 4.23 -7.17
N ASN A 61 -16.82 3.19 -7.95
CA ASN A 61 -17.74 2.62 -8.94
C ASN A 61 -18.62 1.52 -8.35
#